data_AF-A0A6P7YWN9-F1
#
_entry.id   AF-A0A6P7YWN9-F1
#
_cell.length_a   1.000
_cell.length_b   1.000
_cell.length_c   1.000
_cell.angle_alpha   90.00
_cell.angle_beta   90.00
_cell.angle_gamma   90.00
#
_symmetry.space_group_name_H-M   'P 1'
#
loop_
_entity.id
_entity.type
_entity.pdbx_description
1 polymer ?
#
loop_
_entity_poly.entity_id
_entity_poly.type
_entity_poly.pdbx_seq_one_letter_code
_entity_poly.pdbx_strand_id
1 'polypeptide(L)'
;MAETTMTPEEIELEMAKIQRLREVLVRRESELRFMMDDIQLCKDIMDLKQELQKLVEIPEKDKTVSQKRSEDELIQKIQKLVQKRDFLVDDAEVERLREQEEDKEMSDFLCIKLKPLSKATKTPACIPLEKAAELPPTKPSITKAGIAIIKDCCGATQCSVM
;
A
#
# COMPACT_ATOMS: atom_id res chain seq x y z
N MET A 1 36.17 29.42 13.24
CA MET A 1 35.26 28.27 13.10
C MET A 1 34.63 28.07 14.46
N ALA A 2 33.36 28.43 14.65
CA ALA A 2 32.65 28.08 15.87
C ALA A 2 32.26 26.60 15.74
N GLU A 3 32.99 25.72 16.40
CA GLU A 3 32.51 24.36 16.65
C GLU A 3 31.35 24.50 17.64
N THR A 4 30.13 24.61 17.10
CA THR A 4 28.90 24.43 17.89
C THR A 4 28.83 22.97 18.29
N THR A 5 29.46 22.63 19.41
CA THR A 5 29.31 21.34 20.06
C THR A 5 27.88 21.26 20.57
N MET A 6 27.06 20.43 19.92
CA MET A 6 25.70 20.13 20.36
C MET A 6 25.73 19.64 21.81
N THR A 7 24.82 20.13 22.63
CA THR A 7 24.63 19.64 24.00
C THR A 7 24.13 18.19 23.98
N PRO A 8 24.38 17.41 25.05
CA PRO A 8 23.86 16.03 25.14
C PRO A 8 22.34 15.93 24.92
N GLU A 9 21.58 16.91 25.41
CA GLU A 9 20.12 16.99 25.25
C GLU A 9 19.70 17.21 23.79
N GLU A 10 20.43 18.06 23.05
CA GLU A 10 20.21 18.26 21.61
C GLU A 10 20.53 16.98 20.81
N ILE A 11 21.57 16.24 21.19
CA ILE A 11 21.93 14.97 20.58
C ILE A 11 20.81 13.93 20.80
N GLU A 12 20.30 13.81 22.04
CA GLU A 12 19.19 12.91 22.35
C GLU A 12 17.92 13.23 21.54
N LEU A 13 17.61 14.53 21.38
CA LEU A 13 16.48 14.96 20.57
C LEU A 13 16.64 14.61 19.09
N GLU A 14 17.84 14.82 18.52
CA GLU A 14 18.13 14.44 17.13
C GLU A 14 18.10 12.92 16.93
N MET A 15 18.59 12.13 17.89
CA MET A 15 18.48 10.68 17.85
C MET A 15 17.02 10.21 17.82
N ALA A 16 16.15 10.82 18.64
CA ALA A 16 14.72 10.51 18.63
C ALA A 16 14.06 10.85 17.29
N LYS A 17 14.44 11.98 16.65
CA LYS A 17 13.97 12.34 15.31
C LYS A 17 14.42 11.33 14.24
N ILE A 18 15.69 10.92 14.28
CA ILE A 18 16.24 9.91 13.35
C ILE A 18 15.51 8.58 13.50
N GLN A 19 15.26 8.14 14.74
CA GLN A 19 14.56 6.89 15.01
C GLN A 19 13.13 6.93 14.44
N ARG A 20 12.40 8.02 14.67
CA ARG A 20 11.06 8.21 14.11
C ARG A 20 11.07 8.22 12.58
N LEU A 21 12.04 8.90 11.97
CA LEU A 21 12.16 8.93 10.52
C LEU A 21 12.44 7.53 9.95
N ARG A 22 13.31 6.76 10.62
CA ARG A 22 13.61 5.37 10.25
C ARG A 22 12.34 4.52 10.27
N GLU A 23 11.52 4.63 11.30
CA GLU A 23 10.27 3.88 11.40
C GLU A 23 9.30 4.20 10.25
N VAL A 24 9.13 5.49 9.92
CA VAL A 24 8.32 5.91 8.78
C VAL A 24 8.84 5.35 7.46
N LEU A 25 10.16 5.40 7.26
CA LEU A 25 10.78 4.89 6.03
C LEU A 25 10.64 3.37 5.89
N VAL A 26 10.77 2.62 6.98
CA VAL A 26 10.60 1.16 6.96
C VAL A 26 9.15 0.76 6.63
N ARG A 27 8.14 1.46 7.18
CA ARG A 27 6.74 1.24 6.81
C ARG A 27 6.49 1.52 5.33
N ARG A 28 7.01 2.66 4.84
CA ARG A 28 6.91 3.03 3.43
C ARG A 28 7.60 2.03 2.50
N GLU A 29 8.75 1.48 2.91
CA GLU A 29 9.44 0.42 2.18
C GLU A 29 8.58 -0.85 2.10
N SER A 30 7.93 -1.23 3.19
CA SER A 30 7.00 -2.38 3.21
C SER A 30 5.81 -2.15 2.27
N GLU A 31 5.17 -0.97 2.30
CA GLU A 31 4.10 -0.61 1.33
C GLU A 31 4.59 -0.74 -0.12
N LEU A 32 5.80 -0.23 -0.41
CA LEU A 32 6.40 -0.29 -1.74
C LEU A 32 6.66 -1.73 -2.19
N ARG A 33 7.03 -2.63 -1.27
CA ARG A 33 7.20 -4.05 -1.57
C ARG A 33 5.89 -4.72 -1.94
N PHE A 34 4.81 -4.48 -1.18
CA PHE A 34 3.46 -4.97 -1.53
C PHE A 34 3.03 -4.48 -2.91
N MET A 35 3.24 -3.19 -3.23
CA MET A 35 2.92 -2.65 -4.56
C MET A 35 3.75 -3.28 -5.67
N MET A 36 5.04 -3.51 -5.44
CA MET A 36 5.91 -4.16 -6.42
C MET A 36 5.46 -5.59 -6.72
N ASP A 37 5.09 -6.34 -5.69
CA ASP A 37 4.58 -7.70 -5.83
C ASP A 37 3.22 -7.74 -6.56
N ASP A 38 2.30 -6.81 -6.25
CA ASP A 38 1.01 -6.69 -6.97
C ASP A 38 1.23 -6.35 -8.45
N ILE A 39 2.15 -5.43 -8.75
CA ILE A 39 2.52 -5.08 -10.13
C ILE A 39 3.06 -6.32 -10.86
N GLN A 40 3.89 -7.13 -10.22
CA GLN A 40 4.42 -8.34 -10.85
C GLN A 40 3.34 -9.38 -11.11
N LEU A 41 2.45 -9.61 -10.14
CA LEU A 41 1.29 -10.49 -10.33
C LEU A 41 0.38 -10.00 -11.45
N CYS A 42 0.13 -8.69 -11.53
CA CYS A 42 -0.67 -8.10 -12.59
C CYS A 42 -0.05 -8.31 -13.98
N LYS A 43 1.27 -8.16 -14.11
CA LYS A 43 1.99 -8.45 -15.37
C LYS A 43 1.85 -9.91 -15.77
N ASP A 44 2.15 -10.83 -14.85
CA ASP A 44 2.08 -12.28 -15.12
C ASP A 44 0.64 -12.70 -15.50
N ILE A 45 -0.38 -12.16 -14.82
CA ILE A 45 -1.79 -12.38 -15.16
C ILE A 45 -2.11 -11.83 -16.55
N MET A 46 -1.63 -10.64 -16.88
CA MET A 46 -1.89 -10.00 -18.17
C MET A 46 -1.26 -10.79 -19.32
N ASP A 47 -0.03 -11.26 -19.18
CA ASP A 47 0.65 -12.07 -20.18
C ASP A 47 -0.11 -13.38 -20.45
N LEU A 48 -0.52 -14.08 -19.38
CA LEU A 48 -1.34 -15.29 -19.51
C LEU A 48 -2.72 -15.01 -20.13
N LYS A 49 -3.34 -13.87 -19.81
CA LYS A 49 -4.62 -13.46 -20.42
C LYS A 49 -4.47 -13.20 -21.91
N GLN A 50 -3.37 -12.58 -22.34
CA GLN A 50 -3.08 -12.37 -23.76
C GLN A 50 -2.85 -13.68 -24.50
N GLU A 51 -2.17 -14.66 -23.88
CA GLU A 51 -2.05 -16.01 -24.44
C GLU A 51 -3.41 -16.72 -24.54
N LEU A 52 -4.23 -16.63 -23.50
CA LEU A 52 -5.57 -17.21 -23.48
C LEU A 52 -6.46 -16.60 -24.57
N GLN A 53 -6.40 -15.29 -24.76
CA GLN A 53 -7.18 -14.58 -25.76
C GLN A 53 -6.94 -15.12 -27.17
N LYS A 54 -5.69 -15.45 -27.53
CA LYS A 54 -5.34 -16.05 -28.83
C LYS A 54 -6.05 -17.39 -29.07
N LEU A 55 -6.29 -18.17 -28.02
CA LEU A 55 -7.02 -19.44 -28.10
C LEU A 55 -8.53 -19.22 -28.15
N VAL A 56 -9.05 -18.28 -27.36
CA VAL A 56 -10.48 -17.95 -27.29
C VAL A 56 -11.00 -17.35 -28.59
N GLU A 57 -10.15 -16.65 -29.36
CA GLU A 57 -10.49 -16.12 -30.68
C GLU A 57 -10.78 -17.22 -31.73
N ILE A 58 -10.31 -18.45 -31.50
CA ILE A 58 -10.57 -19.59 -32.38
C ILE A 58 -11.98 -20.13 -32.09
N PRO A 59 -12.86 -20.27 -33.10
CA PRO A 59 -14.18 -20.87 -32.89
C PRO A 59 -14.10 -22.29 -32.30
N GLU A 60 -14.98 -22.62 -31.37
CA GLU A 60 -14.94 -23.88 -30.60
C GLU A 60 -14.97 -25.16 -31.46
N LYS A 61 -15.61 -25.07 -32.63
CA LYS A 61 -15.69 -26.13 -33.64
C LYS A 61 -14.35 -26.39 -34.36
N ASP A 62 -13.50 -25.38 -34.41
CA ASP A 62 -12.23 -25.38 -35.14
C ASP A 62 -11.03 -25.60 -34.19
N LYS A 63 -11.27 -25.62 -32.87
CA LYS A 63 -10.25 -25.91 -31.85
C LYS A 63 -9.90 -27.39 -31.82
N THR A 64 -8.61 -27.67 -31.86
CA THR A 64 -8.05 -29.00 -31.60
C THR A 64 -8.17 -29.39 -30.12
N VAL A 65 -8.13 -30.69 -29.82
CA VAL A 65 -8.13 -31.19 -28.43
C VAL A 65 -6.96 -30.62 -27.62
N SER A 66 -5.79 -30.41 -28.25
CA SER A 66 -4.64 -29.82 -27.59
C SER A 66 -4.88 -28.36 -27.21
N GLN A 67 -5.51 -27.57 -28.09
CA GLN A 67 -5.83 -26.17 -27.81
C GLN A 67 -6.81 -26.04 -26.65
N LYS A 68 -7.83 -26.92 -26.57
CA LYS A 68 -8.77 -26.93 -25.44
C LYS A 68 -8.07 -27.24 -24.11
N ARG A 69 -7.15 -28.22 -24.10
CA ARG A 69 -6.35 -28.51 -22.90
C ARG A 69 -5.46 -27.32 -22.50
N SER A 70 -4.79 -26.68 -23.45
CA SER A 70 -3.96 -25.51 -23.17
C SER A 70 -4.78 -24.32 -22.66
N GLU A 71 -6.01 -24.13 -23.16
CA GLU A 71 -6.95 -23.13 -22.66
C GLU A 71 -7.32 -23.38 -21.20
N ASP A 72 -7.69 -24.62 -20.85
CA ASP A 72 -7.98 -25.02 -19.47
C ASP A 72 -6.77 -24.80 -18.53
N GLU A 73 -5.57 -25.15 -18.99
CA GLU A 73 -4.32 -24.95 -18.24
C GLU A 73 -4.03 -23.46 -17.99
N LEU A 74 -4.23 -22.60 -19.00
CA LEU A 74 -4.05 -21.15 -18.87
C LEU A 74 -5.07 -20.57 -17.87
N ILE A 75 -6.34 -20.99 -17.94
CA ILE A 75 -7.38 -20.57 -16.99
C ILE A 75 -6.98 -20.95 -15.56
N GLN A 76 -6.53 -22.18 -15.34
CA GLN A 76 -6.09 -22.63 -14.01
C GLN A 76 -4.87 -21.84 -13.50
N LYS A 77 -3.90 -21.51 -14.36
CA LYS A 77 -2.75 -20.68 -13.99
C LYS A 77 -3.18 -19.26 -13.60
N ILE A 78 -4.05 -18.64 -14.40
CA ILE A 78 -4.60 -17.31 -14.11
C ILE A 78 -5.34 -17.32 -12.77
N GLN A 79 -6.19 -18.31 -12.51
CA GLN A 79 -6.91 -18.44 -11.24
C GLN A 79 -5.97 -18.52 -10.04
N LYS A 80 -4.88 -19.30 -10.12
CA LYS A 80 -3.88 -19.39 -9.06
C LYS A 80 -3.18 -18.06 -8.79
N LEU A 81 -2.85 -17.30 -9.83
CA LEU A 81 -2.24 -15.98 -9.66
C LEU A 81 -3.22 -14.96 -9.08
N VAL A 82 -4.49 -15.00 -9.50
CA VAL A 82 -5.54 -14.16 -8.92
C VAL A 82 -5.71 -14.47 -7.43
N GLN A 83 -5.78 -15.75 -7.05
CA GLN A 83 -5.82 -16.15 -5.63
C GLN A 83 -4.61 -15.63 -4.86
N LYS A 84 -3.40 -15.76 -5.42
CA LYS A 84 -2.18 -15.23 -4.79
C LYS A 84 -2.26 -13.71 -4.61
N ARG A 85 -2.84 -12.99 -5.55
CA ARG A 85 -3.06 -11.54 -5.45
C ARG A 85 -4.09 -11.21 -4.38
N ASP A 86 -5.17 -11.98 -4.26
CA ASP A 86 -6.17 -11.79 -3.22
C ASP A 86 -5.52 -11.92 -1.82
N PHE A 87 -4.68 -12.95 -1.62
CA PHE A 87 -3.91 -13.09 -0.39
C PHE A 87 -2.94 -11.91 -0.13
N LEU A 88 -2.28 -11.39 -1.16
CA LEU A 88 -1.40 -10.23 -1.03
C LEU A 88 -2.16 -8.98 -0.53
N VAL A 89 -3.39 -8.78 -1.01
CA VAL A 89 -4.26 -7.69 -0.58
C VAL A 89 -4.68 -7.88 0.88
N ASP A 90 -5.06 -9.09 1.26
CA ASP A 90 -5.42 -9.42 2.65
C ASP A 90 -4.22 -9.21 3.60
N ASP A 91 -3.02 -9.63 3.21
CA ASP A 91 -1.81 -9.44 4.00
C ASP A 91 -1.46 -7.96 4.18
N ALA A 92 -1.59 -7.15 3.12
CA ALA A 92 -1.37 -5.70 3.18
C ALA A 92 -2.40 -4.99 4.08
N GLU A 93 -3.65 -5.45 4.07
CA GLU A 93 -4.71 -4.95 4.96
C GLU A 93 -4.37 -5.25 6.44
N VAL A 94 -3.91 -6.47 6.73
CA VAL A 94 -3.49 -6.87 8.07
C VAL A 94 -2.33 -6.01 8.57
N GLU A 95 -1.32 -5.76 7.75
CA GLU A 95 -0.19 -4.93 8.15
C GLU A 95 -0.63 -3.48 8.41
N ARG A 96 -1.52 -2.92 7.59
CA ARG A 96 -2.07 -1.58 7.81
C ARG A 96 -2.83 -1.46 9.14
N LEU A 97 -3.66 -2.45 9.46
CA LEU A 97 -4.41 -2.49 10.73
C LEU A 97 -3.46 -2.59 11.92
N ARG A 98 -2.38 -3.37 11.80
CA ARG A 98 -1.36 -3.49 12.83
C ARG A 98 -0.64 -2.16 13.07
N GLU A 99 -0.20 -1.49 12.02
CA GLU A 99 0.44 -0.17 12.14
C GLU A 99 -0.47 0.86 12.82
N GLN A 100 -1.76 0.83 12.53
CA GLN A 100 -2.75 1.71 13.16
C GLN A 100 -2.92 1.44 14.66
N GLU A 101 -2.90 0.16 15.08
CA GLU A 101 -2.96 -0.18 16.50
C GLU A 101 -1.67 0.23 17.23
N GLU A 102 -0.49 0.05 16.62
CA GLU A 102 0.80 0.50 17.17
C GLU A 102 0.80 2.02 17.42
N ASP A 103 0.32 2.81 16.47
CA ASP A 103 0.21 4.26 16.59
C ASP A 103 -0.78 4.68 17.70
N LYS A 104 -1.90 3.98 17.80
CA LYS A 104 -2.91 4.22 18.83
C LYS A 104 -2.35 3.93 20.22
N GLU A 105 -1.71 2.77 20.43
CA GLU A 105 -1.07 2.42 21.69
C GLU A 105 -0.01 3.45 22.11
N MET A 106 0.79 3.94 21.16
CA MET A 106 1.78 4.99 21.42
C MET A 106 1.11 6.31 21.83
N SER A 107 0.04 6.71 21.14
CA SER A 107 -0.70 7.93 21.46
C SER A 107 -1.37 7.87 22.84
N ASP A 108 -1.95 6.71 23.19
CA ASP A 108 -2.59 6.47 24.47
C ASP A 108 -1.56 6.47 25.61
N PHE A 109 -0.39 5.85 25.38
CA PHE A 109 0.71 5.87 26.33
C PHE A 109 1.19 7.30 26.62
N LEU A 110 1.44 8.08 25.57
CA LEU A 110 1.85 9.48 25.72
C LEU A 110 0.78 10.31 26.43
N CYS A 111 -0.49 10.12 26.08
CA CYS A 111 -1.61 10.76 26.73
C CYS A 111 -1.63 10.44 28.24
N ILE A 112 -1.49 9.17 28.63
CA ILE A 112 -1.46 8.75 30.04
C ILE A 112 -0.27 9.36 30.79
N LYS A 113 0.93 9.35 30.20
CA LYS A 113 2.17 9.83 30.83
C LYS A 113 2.24 11.36 30.93
N LEU A 114 1.62 12.09 30.01
CA LEU A 114 1.65 13.56 29.95
C LEU A 114 0.45 14.24 30.61
N LYS A 115 -0.64 13.50 30.93
CA LYS A 115 -1.78 13.97 31.74
C LYS A 115 -1.39 14.70 33.06
N PRO A 116 -0.33 14.33 33.78
CA PRO A 116 0.12 15.08 34.96
C PRO A 116 0.68 16.48 34.65
N LEU A 117 1.25 16.69 33.45
CA LEU A 117 1.88 17.95 33.03
C LEU A 117 0.86 18.99 32.52
N SER A 118 -0.23 18.55 31.88
CA SER A 118 -1.30 19.45 31.39
C SER A 118 -2.12 20.10 32.51
N LYS A 119 -2.04 19.60 33.74
CA LYS A 119 -2.67 20.24 34.91
C LYS A 119 -1.81 21.37 35.50
N ALA A 120 -0.51 21.44 35.16
CA ALA A 120 0.40 22.50 35.60
C ALA A 120 0.39 23.73 34.67
N THR A 121 0.03 23.53 33.40
CA THR A 121 -0.07 24.60 32.40
C THR A 121 -1.53 24.69 31.95
N LYS A 122 -2.25 25.78 32.28
CA LYS A 122 -3.66 25.97 31.92
C LYS A 122 -3.83 26.10 30.39
N THR A 123 -3.87 24.99 29.67
CA THR A 123 -4.32 24.92 28.26
C THR A 123 -5.03 23.58 28.03
N PRO A 124 -6.23 23.58 27.41
CA PRO A 124 -7.01 22.36 27.24
C PRO A 124 -6.50 21.62 26.00
N ALA A 125 -5.59 20.67 26.18
CA ALA A 125 -5.10 19.81 25.11
C ALA A 125 -5.25 18.32 25.47
N CYS A 126 -6.47 17.92 25.81
CA CYS A 126 -6.85 16.51 25.85
C CYS A 126 -8.37 16.39 25.69
N ILE A 127 -8.85 16.65 24.47
CA ILE A 127 -10.19 16.23 24.06
C ILE A 127 -9.99 14.91 23.32
N PRO A 128 -10.72 13.82 23.65
CA PRO A 128 -10.82 12.68 22.75
C PRO A 128 -11.39 13.18 21.43
N LEU A 129 -10.60 13.16 20.36
CA LEU A 129 -11.02 13.61 19.04
C LEU A 129 -12.03 12.61 18.48
N GLU A 130 -13.28 12.67 18.93
CA GLU A 130 -14.41 12.22 18.13
C GLU A 130 -14.74 13.32 17.11
N LYS A 131 -14.55 12.94 15.83
CA LYS A 131 -14.91 13.60 14.56
C LYS A 131 -13.94 14.63 13.94
N ALA A 132 -13.47 14.19 12.76
CA ALA A 132 -13.16 14.94 11.54
C ALA A 132 -11.93 15.86 11.59
N ALA A 133 -10.74 15.27 11.53
CA ALA A 133 -9.63 15.84 10.78
C ALA A 133 -9.60 15.16 9.41
N GLU A 134 -9.85 15.94 8.37
CA GLU A 134 -9.81 15.54 6.97
C GLU A 134 -8.45 14.89 6.68
N LEU A 135 -8.47 13.61 6.27
CA LEU A 135 -7.31 12.92 5.73
C LEU A 135 -6.68 13.80 4.64
N PRO A 136 -5.35 14.01 4.61
CA PRO A 136 -4.72 14.55 3.40
C PRO A 136 -5.12 13.63 2.23
N PRO A 137 -5.47 14.19 1.06
CA PRO A 137 -6.05 13.40 -0.02
C PRO A 137 -5.06 12.31 -0.44
N THR A 138 -5.34 11.08 -0.04
CA THR A 138 -4.69 9.84 -0.50
C THR A 138 -5.19 9.50 -1.91
N LYS A 139 -5.15 10.49 -2.81
CA LYS A 139 -5.22 10.25 -4.24
C LYS A 139 -3.85 10.59 -4.81
N PRO A 140 -3.11 9.65 -5.41
CA PRO A 140 -1.92 10.01 -6.15
C PRO A 140 -2.35 10.96 -7.26
N SER A 141 -1.93 12.23 -7.17
CA SER A 141 -2.06 13.18 -8.27
C SER A 141 -1.18 12.67 -9.39
N ILE A 142 -1.79 11.98 -10.36
CA ILE A 142 -1.11 11.50 -11.54
C ILE A 142 -0.65 12.72 -12.33
N THR A 143 0.65 13.02 -12.26
CA THR A 143 1.29 13.89 -13.23
C THR A 143 1.20 13.24 -14.60
N LYS A 144 1.23 14.05 -15.66
CA LYS A 144 1.00 13.66 -17.07
C LYS A 144 1.85 12.47 -17.57
N ALA A 145 2.90 12.09 -16.84
CA ALA A 145 3.73 10.91 -17.07
C ALA A 145 3.16 9.59 -16.47
N GLY A 146 2.37 9.62 -15.40
CA GLY A 146 1.79 8.42 -14.78
C GLY A 146 0.55 7.87 -15.49
N ILE A 147 -0.11 8.67 -16.34
CA ILE A 147 -1.22 8.23 -17.21
C ILE A 147 -0.76 7.15 -18.20
N ALA A 148 0.52 7.15 -18.60
CA ALA A 148 1.04 6.16 -19.54
C ALA A 148 1.17 4.76 -18.91
N ILE A 149 1.44 4.67 -17.60
CA ILE A 149 1.68 3.39 -16.92
C ILE A 149 0.36 2.71 -16.53
N ILE A 150 -0.66 3.49 -16.13
CA ILE A 150 -1.98 2.95 -15.75
C ILE A 150 -2.80 2.54 -16.98
N LYS A 151 -2.50 3.11 -18.16
CA LYS A 151 -3.17 2.77 -19.42
C LYS A 151 -2.88 1.33 -19.87
N ASP A 152 -1.80 0.72 -19.39
CA ASP A 152 -1.45 -0.66 -19.70
C ASP A 152 -2.06 -1.68 -18.72
N CYS A 153 -2.69 -1.24 -17.62
CA CYS A 153 -3.37 -2.14 -16.67
C CYS A 153 -4.86 -2.33 -16.95
N CYS A 154 -5.47 -1.47 -17.75
CA CYS A 154 -6.87 -1.56 -18.15
C CYS A 154 -6.95 -1.48 -19.67
N GLY A 155 -6.89 -2.66 -20.30
CA GLY A 155 -7.19 -2.82 -21.73
C GLY A 155 -8.42 -2.01 -22.12
N ALA A 156 -8.34 -1.39 -23.29
CA ALA A 156 -9.24 -0.36 -23.75
C ALA A 156 -10.74 -0.66 -23.54
N THR A 157 -11.44 0.42 -23.19
CA THR A 157 -12.91 0.65 -23.20
C THR A 157 -13.68 0.33 -21.91
N GLN A 158 -14.15 1.42 -21.28
CA GLN A 158 -15.17 1.53 -20.22
C GLN A 158 -14.81 0.98 -18.83
N CYS A 159 -14.15 1.84 -18.04
CA CYS A 159 -14.39 1.90 -16.60
C CYS A 159 -14.82 3.33 -16.26
N SER A 160 -16.14 3.59 -16.30
CA SER A 160 -16.72 4.82 -15.77
C SER A 160 -16.92 4.65 -14.28
N VAL A 161 -16.09 5.33 -13.48
CA VAL A 161 -16.30 5.46 -12.04
C VAL A 161 -17.51 6.39 -11.83
N MET A 162 -18.60 5.83 -11.29
CA MET A 162 -19.58 6.56 -10.46
C MET A 162 -19.30 6.24 -9.00
#